data_AF-A0A7V9EZM0-F1
#
_entry.id   AF-A0A7V9EZM0-F1
#
_cell.length_a   1.000
_cell.length_b   1.000
_cell.length_c   1.000
_cell.angle_alpha   90.00
_cell.angle_beta   90.00
_cell.angle_gamma   90.00
#
_symmetry.space_group_name_H-M   'P 1'
#
loop_
_entity.id
_entity.type
_entity.pdbx_description
1 polymer ?
#
loop_
_entity_poly.entity_id
_entity_poly.type
_entity_poly.pdbx_seq_one_letter_code
_entity_poly.pdbx_strand_id
1 'polypeptide(L)'
;MIEVEFKGNRKQFFDYTGGDSLPLRSAVIVEVDRGEDLGRVHSVGALAAKRCGGCAHGCGTEVPNKRILRLATADEAGRAASLPAQDEDARRRAMERVKANGLVMKLTDAEWQWDRKKLTF
;
A
#
# COMPACT_ATOMS: atom_id res chain seq x y z
N MET A 1 1.43 -16.03 -5.06
CA MET A 1 0.57 -15.27 -4.13
C MET A 1 1.22 -15.02 -2.76
N ILE A 2 1.24 -13.74 -2.40
CA ILE A 2 1.76 -13.18 -1.14
C ILE A 2 0.80 -12.07 -0.69
N GLU A 3 0.47 -12.04 0.60
CA GLU A 3 -0.34 -11.00 1.21
C GLU A 3 0.58 -9.89 1.74
N VAL A 4 0.32 -8.65 1.32
CA VAL A 4 1.09 -7.47 1.70
C VAL A 4 0.18 -6.51 2.47
N GLU A 5 0.70 -5.99 3.58
CA GLU A 5 0.04 -5.03 4.47
C GLU A 5 0.59 -3.62 4.25
N PHE A 6 -0.32 -2.65 4.19
CA PHE A 6 -0.08 -1.21 4.05
C PHE A 6 -0.60 -0.45 5.29
N LYS A 7 -0.50 0.89 5.26
CA LYS A 7 -1.09 1.79 6.27
C LYS A 7 -2.59 1.49 6.42
N GLY A 8 -3.10 1.70 7.64
CA GLY A 8 -4.53 1.53 7.94
C GLY A 8 -5.02 0.08 7.93
N ASN A 9 -4.14 -0.90 8.15
CA ASN A 9 -4.46 -2.35 8.10
C ASN A 9 -4.98 -2.82 6.73
N ARG A 10 -4.80 -2.02 5.67
CA ARG A 10 -5.16 -2.37 4.30
C ARG A 10 -4.26 -3.52 3.85
N LYS A 11 -4.86 -4.63 3.45
CA LYS A 11 -4.15 -5.83 2.96
C LYS A 11 -4.55 -6.10 1.53
N GLN A 12 -3.58 -6.48 0.72
CA GLN A 12 -3.80 -6.85 -0.68
C GLN A 12 -2.90 -8.03 -1.05
N PHE A 13 -3.37 -8.83 -2.00
CA PHE A 13 -2.64 -10.00 -2.49
C PHE A 13 -1.91 -9.65 -3.78
N PHE A 14 -0.68 -10.13 -3.89
CA PHE A 14 0.22 -9.91 -5.02
C PHE A 14 0.82 -11.22 -5.49
N ASP A 15 1.16 -11.29 -6.75
CA ASP A 15 2.04 -12.33 -7.26
C ASP A 15 3.51 -11.94 -7.18
N TYR A 16 4.36 -12.94 -7.06
CA TYR A 16 5.79 -12.75 -6.96
C TYR A 16 6.50 -13.84 -7.73
N THR A 17 7.30 -13.43 -8.70
CA THR A 17 8.09 -14.32 -9.57
C THR A 17 9.59 -14.15 -9.33
N GLY A 18 9.99 -13.37 -8.33
CA GLY A 18 11.40 -13.33 -7.92
C GLY A 18 11.75 -14.66 -7.26
N GLY A 19 12.88 -15.25 -7.64
CA GLY A 19 13.31 -16.56 -7.14
C GLY A 19 13.69 -16.57 -5.66
N ASP A 20 13.76 -15.40 -5.02
CA ASP A 20 14.14 -15.25 -3.62
C ASP A 20 12.99 -15.58 -2.65
N SER A 21 13.31 -16.06 -1.46
CA SER A 21 12.31 -16.15 -0.40
C SER A 21 12.02 -14.75 0.17
N LEU A 22 10.74 -14.40 0.34
CA LEU A 22 10.34 -13.15 1.00
C LEU A 22 10.03 -13.43 2.48
N PRO A 23 10.86 -12.99 3.43
CA PRO A 23 10.61 -13.20 4.86
C PRO A 23 9.36 -12.44 5.32
N LEU A 24 8.67 -12.98 6.34
CA LEU A 24 7.59 -12.24 6.99
C LEU A 24 8.10 -10.90 7.51
N ARG A 25 7.25 -9.87 7.44
CA ARG A 25 7.52 -8.48 7.85
C ARG A 25 8.60 -7.75 7.04
N SER A 26 9.20 -8.38 6.03
CA SER A 26 10.11 -7.70 5.11
C SER A 26 9.38 -6.61 4.33
N ALA A 27 10.07 -5.51 4.06
CA ALA A 27 9.57 -4.44 3.20
C ALA A 27 9.73 -4.85 1.73
N VAL A 28 8.69 -4.65 0.94
CA VAL A 28 8.64 -5.02 -0.48
C VAL A 28 8.11 -3.85 -1.30
N ILE A 29 8.64 -3.72 -2.51
CA ILE A 29 8.13 -2.77 -3.49
C ILE A 29 7.13 -3.51 -4.38
N VAL A 30 5.94 -2.94 -4.53
CA VAL A 30 4.84 -3.52 -5.29
C VAL A 30 4.38 -2.60 -6.42
N GLU A 31 3.84 -3.20 -7.46
CA GLU A 31 3.15 -2.49 -8.53
C GLU A 31 1.78 -1.96 -8.04
N VAL A 32 1.50 -0.69 -8.33
CA VAL A 32 0.20 -0.05 -8.09
C VAL A 32 -0.27 0.68 -9.34
N ASP A 33 -1.50 1.20 -9.35
CA ASP A 33 -2.11 1.79 -10.56
C ASP A 33 -1.24 2.89 -11.19
N ARG A 34 -0.50 3.62 -10.36
CA ARG A 34 0.38 4.73 -10.77
C ARG A 34 1.75 4.59 -10.13
N GLY A 35 2.51 3.60 -10.58
CA GLY A 35 3.90 3.44 -10.19
C GLY A 35 4.10 2.37 -9.13
N GLU A 36 4.86 2.70 -8.09
CA GLU A 36 5.32 1.76 -7.08
C GLU A 36 4.85 2.18 -5.68
N ASP A 37 4.54 1.19 -4.84
CA ASP A 37 4.26 1.41 -3.43
C ASP A 37 5.09 0.50 -2.54
N LEU A 38 5.27 0.90 -1.28
CA LEU A 38 6.02 0.12 -0.30
C LEU A 38 5.07 -0.51 0.71
N GLY A 39 5.09 -1.83 0.79
CA GLY A 39 4.30 -2.61 1.75
C GLY A 39 5.16 -3.56 2.56
N ARG A 40 4.54 -4.28 3.51
CA ARG A 40 5.20 -5.32 4.31
C ARG A 40 4.57 -6.67 4.10
N VAL A 41 5.39 -7.71 3.98
CA VAL A 41 4.91 -9.09 3.86
C VAL A 41 4.14 -9.48 5.12
N HIS A 42 2.88 -9.85 4.96
CA HIS A 42 1.99 -10.27 6.04
C HIS A 42 1.82 -11.80 6.08
N SER A 43 1.59 -12.43 4.92
CA SER A 43 1.56 -13.89 4.81
C SER A 43 2.01 -14.36 3.43
N VAL A 44 2.51 -15.59 3.34
CA VAL A 44 3.07 -16.18 2.11
C VAL A 44 2.48 -17.57 1.84
N GLY A 45 2.49 -17.99 0.57
CA GLY A 45 2.18 -19.37 0.18
C GLY A 45 0.78 -19.84 0.56
N ALA A 46 0.69 -21.06 1.10
CA ALA A 46 -0.59 -21.70 1.45
C ALA A 46 -1.41 -20.90 2.47
N LEU A 47 -0.76 -20.17 3.38
CA LEU A 47 -1.45 -19.32 4.36
C LEU A 47 -2.09 -18.10 3.67
N ALA A 48 -1.37 -17.47 2.74
CA ALA A 48 -1.92 -16.38 1.92
C ALA A 48 -3.08 -16.88 1.04
N ALA A 49 -2.94 -18.06 0.43
CA ALA A 49 -4.00 -18.73 -0.34
C ALA A 49 -5.28 -18.95 0.47
N LYS A 50 -5.14 -19.50 1.68
CA LYS A 50 -6.28 -19.70 2.57
C LYS A 50 -6.94 -18.39 2.99
N ARG A 51 -6.16 -17.34 3.23
CA ARG A 51 -6.68 -16.01 3.62
C ARG A 51 -7.43 -15.33 2.49
N CYS A 52 -6.91 -15.38 1.26
CA CYS A 52 -7.63 -14.83 0.10
C CYS A 52 -8.96 -15.58 -0.12
N GLY A 53 -8.95 -16.93 -0.08
CA GLY A 53 -10.17 -17.72 -0.21
C GLY A 53 -11.20 -17.56 0.92
N GLY A 54 -10.80 -17.02 2.08
CA GLY A 54 -11.67 -16.80 3.23
C GLY A 54 -12.27 -15.39 3.34
N CYS A 55 -11.94 -14.47 2.42
CA CYS A 55 -12.42 -13.09 2.48
C CYS A 55 -13.85 -12.96 1.89
N ALA A 56 -14.83 -12.68 2.75
CA ALA A 56 -16.23 -12.41 2.36
C ALA A 56 -16.42 -11.15 1.47
N HIS A 57 -15.42 -10.27 1.39
CA HIS A 57 -15.44 -9.00 0.64
C HIS A 57 -14.62 -9.05 -0.67
N GLY A 58 -14.57 -10.19 -1.37
CA GLY A 58 -14.18 -10.19 -2.79
C GLY A 58 -12.75 -10.61 -3.15
N CYS A 59 -11.96 -11.21 -2.24
CA CYS A 59 -10.78 -12.00 -2.68
C CYS A 59 -11.17 -13.43 -3.09
N GLY A 60 -12.45 -13.67 -3.39
CA GLY A 60 -12.97 -15.02 -3.64
C GLY A 60 -12.68 -15.59 -5.03
N THR A 61 -12.27 -14.77 -6.01
CA THR A 61 -12.09 -15.24 -7.41
C THR A 61 -11.11 -14.45 -8.26
N GLU A 62 -10.69 -13.24 -7.85
CA GLU A 62 -9.79 -12.42 -8.68
C GLU A 62 -8.33 -12.77 -8.41
N VAL A 63 -7.67 -13.30 -9.44
CA VAL A 63 -6.22 -13.53 -9.48
C VAL A 63 -5.51 -12.20 -9.19
N PRO A 64 -4.43 -12.19 -8.38
CA PRO A 64 -3.65 -10.99 -8.15
C PRO A 64 -3.24 -10.35 -9.48
N ASN A 65 -3.78 -9.17 -9.78
CA ASN A 65 -3.48 -8.45 -11.01
C ASN A 65 -2.22 -7.57 -10.90
N LYS A 66 -1.59 -7.56 -9.72
CA LYS A 66 -0.42 -6.75 -9.38
C LYS A 66 0.67 -7.63 -8.81
N ARG A 67 1.92 -7.23 -9.03
CA ARG A 67 3.08 -8.01 -8.64
C ARG A 67 3.92 -7.30 -7.59
N ILE A 68 4.54 -8.10 -6.72
CA ILE A 68 5.72 -7.68 -5.97
C ILE A 68 6.88 -7.62 -6.95
N LEU A 69 7.56 -6.48 -6.98
CA LEU A 69 8.68 -6.24 -7.89
C LEU A 69 9.99 -6.71 -7.29
N ARG A 70 10.21 -6.44 -5.99
CA ARG A 70 11.46 -6.77 -5.27
C ARG A 70 11.32 -6.58 -3.76
N LEU A 71 12.28 -7.10 -3.01
CA LEU A 71 12.56 -6.64 -1.64
C LEU A 71 13.00 -5.17 -1.69
N ALA A 72 12.47 -4.37 -0.76
CA ALA A 72 12.90 -3.00 -0.61
C ALA A 72 14.31 -2.98 0.00
N THR A 73 15.19 -2.15 -0.57
CA THR A 73 16.49 -1.82 0.00
C THR A 73 16.34 -1.03 1.30
N ALA A 74 17.41 -0.95 2.10
CA ALA A 74 17.40 -0.17 3.33
C ALA A 74 17.14 1.33 3.09
N ASP A 75 17.66 1.89 1.99
CA ASP A 75 17.36 3.27 1.58
C ASP A 75 15.87 3.43 1.26
N GLU A 76 15.31 2.53 0.45
CA GLU A 76 13.91 2.58 0.05
C GLU A 76 12.97 2.48 1.26
N ALA A 77 13.27 1.57 2.18
CA ALA A 77 12.57 1.44 3.45
C ALA A 77 12.74 2.69 4.33
N GLY A 78 13.95 3.29 4.33
CA GLY A 78 14.24 4.52 5.06
C GLY A 78 13.45 5.72 4.56
N ARG A 79 13.27 5.87 3.23
CA ARG A 79 12.49 6.96 2.62
C ARG A 79 11.04 6.98 3.09
N ALA A 80 10.46 5.82 3.42
CA ALA A 80 9.10 5.72 3.94
C ALA A 80 8.90 6.46 5.27
N ALA A 81 9.96 6.70 6.05
CA ALA A 81 9.87 7.43 7.32
C ALA A 81 9.41 8.89 7.16
N SER A 82 9.59 9.47 5.98
CA SER A 82 9.20 10.85 5.67
C SER A 82 7.74 10.99 5.20
N LEU A 83 7.06 9.88 4.86
CA LEU A 83 5.71 9.92 4.32
C LEU A 83 4.66 10.46 5.31
N PRO A 84 4.64 10.08 6.60
CA PRO A 84 3.63 10.56 7.53
C PRO A 84 3.60 12.09 7.68
N ALA A 85 4.76 12.73 7.68
CA ALA A 85 4.83 14.19 7.75
C ALA A 85 4.31 14.86 6.46
N GLN A 86 4.58 14.24 5.30
CA GLN A 86 4.11 14.74 4.01
C GLN A 86 2.62 14.48 3.78
N ASP A 87 2.10 13.38 4.31
CA ASP A 87 0.67 13.06 4.38
C ASP A 87 -0.09 14.16 5.14
N GLU A 88 0.37 14.50 6.34
CA GLU A 88 -0.28 15.53 7.16
C GLU A 88 -0.19 16.92 6.52
N ASP A 89 0.94 17.27 5.90
CA ASP A 89 1.05 18.54 5.16
C ASP A 89 0.09 18.59 3.96
N ALA A 90 -0.05 17.50 3.22
CA ALA A 90 -0.99 17.41 2.10
C ALA A 90 -2.45 17.50 2.57
N ARG A 91 -2.78 16.81 3.67
CA ARG A 91 -4.09 16.88 4.32
C ARG A 91 -4.42 18.31 4.75
N ARG A 92 -3.49 19.00 5.41
CA ARG A 92 -3.67 20.41 5.84
C ARG A 92 -3.92 21.33 4.65
N ARG A 93 -3.09 21.26 3.61
CA ARG A 93 -3.27 22.07 2.39
C ARG A 93 -4.61 21.79 1.71
N ALA A 94 -5.04 20.53 1.67
CA ALA A 94 -6.34 20.17 1.11
C ALA A 94 -7.51 20.69 1.96
N MET A 95 -7.42 20.64 3.29
CA MET A 95 -8.42 21.25 4.18
C MET A 95 -8.54 22.77 3.97
N GLU A 96 -7.41 23.47 3.80
CA GLU A 96 -7.40 24.90 3.47
C GLU A 96 -8.16 25.18 2.16
N ARG A 97 -7.97 24.33 1.15
CA ARG A 97 -8.68 24.42 -0.14
C ARG A 97 -10.16 24.09 -0.01
N VAL A 98 -10.55 23.07 0.75
CA VAL A 98 -11.95 22.73 1.03
C VAL A 98 -12.68 23.93 1.63
N LYS A 99 -12.07 24.57 2.64
CA LYS A 99 -12.62 25.77 3.27
C LYS A 99 -12.70 26.96 2.30
N ALA A 100 -11.63 27.22 1.54
CA ALA A 100 -11.57 28.34 0.60
C ALA A 100 -12.61 28.23 -0.53
N ASN A 101 -12.97 27.01 -0.93
CA ASN A 101 -13.98 26.76 -1.97
C ASN A 101 -15.39 26.51 -1.41
N GLY A 102 -15.61 26.62 -0.10
CA GLY A 102 -16.93 26.42 0.52
C GLY A 102 -17.48 25.00 0.37
N LEU A 103 -16.62 23.98 0.21
CA LEU A 103 -17.05 22.61 0.02
C LEU A 103 -17.53 22.01 1.35
N VAL A 104 -18.77 21.52 1.36
CA VAL A 104 -19.39 20.90 2.55
C VAL A 104 -18.92 19.45 2.67
N MET A 105 -17.67 19.25 3.08
CA MET A 105 -17.09 17.92 3.29
C MET A 105 -16.04 17.90 4.41
N LYS A 106 -15.79 16.71 4.96
CA LYS A 106 -14.76 16.47 5.98
C LYS A 106 -13.65 15.61 5.38
N LEU A 107 -12.42 16.14 5.39
CA LEU A 107 -11.22 15.39 5.01
C LEU A 107 -10.71 14.61 6.22
N THR A 108 -10.68 13.28 6.12
CA THR A 108 -10.26 12.42 7.24
C THR A 108 -8.77 12.18 7.26
N ASP A 109 -8.19 11.74 6.14
CA ASP A 109 -6.76 11.44 6.01
C ASP A 109 -6.23 11.97 4.68
N ALA A 110 -4.92 11.91 4.48
CA ALA A 110 -4.30 11.94 3.18
C ALA A 110 -3.14 10.94 3.17
N GLU A 111 -2.99 10.19 2.09
CA GLU A 111 -1.97 9.15 1.97
C GLU A 111 -1.28 9.27 0.62
N TRP A 112 0.02 9.56 0.65
CA TRP A 112 0.87 9.43 -0.50
C TRP A 112 1.30 7.98 -0.72
N GLN A 113 1.28 7.55 -1.98
CA GLN A 113 2.04 6.38 -2.39
C GLN A 113 3.53 6.62 -2.13
N TRP A 114 4.26 5.54 -1.83
CA TRP A 114 5.67 5.63 -1.48
C TRP A 114 6.51 6.35 -2.54
N ASP A 115 6.22 6.17 -3.83
CA ASP A 115 6.93 6.83 -4.94
C ASP A 115 6.45 8.26 -5.25
N ARG A 116 5.51 8.79 -4.47
CA ARG A 116 4.93 10.15 -4.57
C ARG A 116 4.15 10.44 -5.86
N LYS A 117 3.78 9.43 -6.66
CA LYS A 117 3.04 9.65 -7.92
C LYS A 117 1.53 9.78 -7.75
N LYS A 118 0.98 9.32 -6.62
CA LYS A 118 -0.46 9.44 -6.29
C LYS A 118 -0.65 9.84 -4.84
N LEU A 119 -1.54 10.80 -4.63
CA LEU A 119 -2.09 11.18 -3.33
C LEU A 119 -3.55 10.75 -3.27
N THR A 120 -3.94 10.13 -2.17
CA THR A 120 -5.33 9.73 -1.88
C THR A 120 -5.81 10.46 -0.62
N PHE A 121 -7.11 10.75 -0.53
CA PHE A 121 -7.75 11.48 0.56
C PHE A 121 -8.92 10.69 1.14
#